data_AF-A0A2V9U0C2-F1
#
_entry.id   AF-A0A2V9U0C2-F1
#
_cell.length_a   1.000
_cell.length_b   1.000
_cell.length_c   1.000
_cell.angle_alpha   90.00
_cell.angle_beta   90.00
_cell.angle_gamma   90.00
#
_symmetry.space_group_name_H-M   'P 1'
#
loop_
_entity.id
_entity.type
_entity.pdbx_description
1 polymer ?
#
loop_
_entity_poly.entity_id
_entity_poly.type
_entity_poly.pdbx_seq_one_letter_code
_entity_poly.pdbx_strand_id
1 'polypeptide(L)'
;AGRPPTLKSFAGMSGIGLLAGFLVGMTSVGSGSIIMMLLLLFYSYAPKVMVGTDIVHAVALTGVTGLLHWRLGNVDPKLVASLLIGSVPGGLVGSLLSTRVPVLWLRRILCAVLLATGARMLWA
;
A
#
# COMPACT_ATOMS: atom_id res chain seq x y z
N ALA A 1 -6.40 -14.32 24.41
CA ALA A 1 -7.78 -14.86 24.31
C ALA A 1 -8.21 -14.79 22.84
N GLY A 2 -8.10 -15.81 22.00
CA GLY A 2 -8.21 -17.26 22.24
C GLY A 2 -9.52 -17.86 21.70
N ARG A 3 -10.28 -17.14 20.85
CA ARG A 3 -11.48 -17.68 20.18
C ARG A 3 -11.05 -18.35 18.88
N PRO A 4 -11.33 -19.65 18.64
CA PRO A 4 -11.07 -20.27 17.35
C PRO A 4 -11.91 -19.57 16.28
N PRO A 5 -11.35 -19.29 15.07
CA PRO A 5 -12.12 -18.68 13.99
C PRO A 5 -13.25 -19.64 13.60
N THR A 6 -14.48 -19.26 13.92
CA THR A 6 -15.67 -20.00 13.51
C THR A 6 -15.81 -19.93 11.99
N LEU A 7 -16.25 -21.02 11.34
CA LEU A 7 -16.37 -21.12 9.87
C LEU A 7 -17.23 -20.00 9.24
N LYS A 8 -18.18 -19.44 10.02
CA LYS A 8 -18.97 -18.24 9.65
C LYS A 8 -18.13 -16.95 9.62
N SER A 9 -17.12 -16.81 10.48
CA SER A 9 -16.13 -15.73 10.42
C SER A 9 -15.17 -15.90 9.25
N PHE A 10 -14.81 -17.14 8.88
CA PHE A 10 -13.94 -17.40 7.73
C PHE A 10 -14.64 -17.05 6.40
N ALA A 11 -15.90 -17.45 6.24
CA ALA A 11 -16.72 -17.06 5.10
C ALA A 11 -16.94 -15.53 5.04
N GLY A 12 -17.17 -14.88 6.19
CA GLY A 12 -17.27 -13.42 6.28
C GLY A 12 -15.97 -12.71 5.89
N MET A 13 -14.82 -13.20 6.35
CA MET A 13 -13.50 -12.65 6.01
C MET A 13 -13.18 -12.83 4.52
N SER A 14 -13.51 -13.99 3.94
CA SER A 14 -13.34 -14.23 2.51
C SER A 14 -14.23 -13.33 1.65
N GLY A 15 -15.48 -13.09 2.06
CA GLY A 15 -16.40 -12.18 1.33
C GLY A 15 -15.94 -10.72 1.37
N ILE A 16 -15.49 -10.26 2.54
CA ILE A 16 -14.91 -8.91 2.69
C ILE A 16 -13.61 -8.81 1.90
N GLY A 17 -12.75 -9.84 1.93
CA GLY A 17 -11.52 -9.90 1.16
C GLY A 17 -11.74 -9.86 -0.36
N LEU A 18 -12.79 -10.54 -0.86
CA LEU A 18 -13.17 -10.52 -2.27
C LEU A 18 -13.68 -9.15 -2.71
N LEU A 19 -14.60 -8.55 -1.96
CA LEU A 19 -15.13 -7.22 -2.26
C LEU A 19 -14.05 -6.15 -2.17
N ALA A 20 -13.22 -6.19 -1.12
CA ALA A 20 -12.10 -5.28 -0.95
C ALA A 20 -11.07 -5.45 -2.07
N GLY A 21 -10.69 -6.70 -2.41
CA GLY A 21 -9.76 -6.99 -3.50
C GLY A 21 -10.28 -6.55 -4.87
N PHE A 22 -11.58 -6.73 -5.13
CA PHE A 22 -12.23 -6.27 -6.36
C PHE A 22 -12.20 -4.73 -6.46
N LEU A 23 -12.59 -4.02 -5.40
CA LEU A 23 -12.55 -2.55 -5.34
C LEU A 23 -11.12 -2.01 -5.48
N VAL A 24 -10.13 -2.67 -4.86
CA VAL A 24 -8.71 -2.36 -5.00
C VAL A 24 -8.24 -2.54 -6.44
N GLY A 25 -8.59 -3.65 -7.08
CA GLY A 25 -8.24 -3.94 -8.47
C GLY A 25 -8.79 -2.91 -9.45
N MET A 26 -10.03 -2.44 -9.23
CA MET A 26 -10.64 -1.39 -10.05
C MET A 26 -10.02 -0.01 -9.82
N THR A 27 -9.67 0.33 -8.58
CA THR A 27 -9.16 1.68 -8.24
C THR A 27 -7.68 1.86 -8.54
N SER A 28 -6.92 0.78 -8.78
CA SER A 28 -5.47 0.75 -9.07
C SER A 28 -4.56 1.30 -7.95
N VAL A 29 -4.99 2.35 -7.23
CA VAL A 29 -4.28 3.06 -6.15
C VAL A 29 -4.41 2.35 -4.79
N GLY A 30 -5.40 1.47 -4.63
CA GLY A 30 -5.80 0.92 -3.33
C GLY A 30 -4.92 -0.21 -2.76
N SER A 31 -4.02 -0.81 -3.53
CA SER A 31 -3.36 -2.06 -3.10
C SER A 31 -2.44 -1.84 -1.91
N GLY A 32 -1.52 -0.87 -1.93
CA GLY A 32 -0.55 -0.69 -0.83
C GLY A 32 -1.19 -0.30 0.51
N SER A 33 -2.10 0.67 0.51
CA SER A 33 -2.72 1.16 1.75
C SER A 33 -3.67 0.13 2.37
N ILE A 34 -4.46 -0.57 1.54
CA ILE A 34 -5.45 -1.55 2.02
C ILE A 34 -4.75 -2.85 2.43
N ILE A 35 -3.73 -3.31 1.70
CA ILE A 35 -2.93 -4.49 2.07
C ILE A 35 -2.18 -4.26 3.37
N MET A 36 -1.52 -3.09 3.53
CA MET A 36 -0.90 -2.70 4.79
C MET A 36 -1.93 -2.65 5.93
N MET A 37 -3.12 -2.08 5.70
CA MET A 37 -4.18 -2.01 6.71
C MET A 37 -4.68 -3.40 7.11
N LEU A 38 -4.86 -4.31 6.14
CA LEU A 38 -5.23 -5.70 6.40
C LEU A 38 -4.14 -6.42 7.19
N LEU A 39 -2.88 -6.26 6.80
CA LEU A 39 -1.75 -6.87 7.51
C LEU A 39 -1.69 -6.38 8.97
N LEU A 40 -1.80 -5.07 9.21
CA LEU A 40 -1.82 -4.50 10.57
C LEU A 40 -3.03 -4.94 11.40
N LEU A 41 -4.18 -5.17 10.76
CA LEU A 41 -5.41 -5.59 11.45
C LEU A 41 -5.41 -7.08 11.80
N PHE A 42 -4.86 -7.93 10.91
CA PHE A 42 -4.89 -9.39 11.06
C PHE A 42 -3.64 -9.97 11.70
N TYR A 43 -2.50 -9.27 11.65
CA TYR A 43 -1.24 -9.73 12.20
C TYR A 43 -0.64 -8.71 13.16
N SER A 44 -0.06 -9.18 14.28
CA SER A 44 0.69 -8.35 15.24
C SER A 44 2.20 -8.38 14.98
N TYR A 45 2.63 -8.47 13.72
CA TYR A 45 4.05 -8.35 13.40
C TYR A 45 4.55 -6.92 13.56
N ALA A 46 5.86 -6.79 13.80
CA ALA A 46 6.52 -5.48 13.88
C ALA A 46 6.23 -4.67 12.60
N PRO A 47 5.75 -3.42 12.69
CA PRO A 47 5.40 -2.58 11.53
C PRO A 47 6.51 -2.48 10.49
N LYS A 48 7.77 -2.53 10.95
CA LYS A 48 8.96 -2.52 10.08
C LYS A 48 9.00 -3.70 9.09
N VAL A 49 8.56 -4.89 9.50
CA VAL A 49 8.52 -6.07 8.62
C VAL A 49 7.36 -5.95 7.63
N MET A 50 6.20 -5.47 8.09
CA MET A 50 5.03 -5.30 7.22
C MET A 50 5.26 -4.28 6.10
N VAL A 51 5.88 -3.15 6.43
CA VAL A 51 6.23 -2.10 5.44
C VAL A 51 7.16 -2.67 4.38
N GLY A 52 8.14 -3.51 4.77
CA GLY A 52 9.03 -4.17 3.81
C GLY A 52 8.28 -5.10 2.87
N THR A 53 7.37 -5.93 3.40
CA THR A 53 6.55 -6.85 2.60
C THR A 53 5.62 -6.11 1.63
N ASP A 54 5.03 -5.00 2.08
CA ASP A 54 4.15 -4.16 1.25
C ASP A 54 4.91 -3.52 0.09
N ILE A 55 6.12 -3.00 0.33
CA ILE A 55 6.97 -2.42 -0.72
C ILE A 55 7.32 -3.48 -1.78
N VAL A 56 7.72 -4.69 -1.37
CA VAL A 56 8.05 -5.77 -2.32
C VAL A 56 6.82 -6.13 -3.16
N HIS A 57 5.65 -6.21 -2.54
CA HIS A 57 4.40 -6.49 -3.24
C HIS A 57 4.04 -5.37 -4.25
N ALA A 58 4.15 -4.11 -3.83
CA ALA A 58 3.90 -2.95 -4.69
C ALA A 58 4.85 -2.94 -5.89
N VAL A 59 6.15 -3.17 -5.68
CA VAL A 59 7.14 -3.22 -6.77
C VAL A 59 6.86 -4.37 -7.73
N ALA A 60 6.48 -5.55 -7.23
CA ALA A 60 6.13 -6.68 -8.09
C ALA A 60 4.89 -6.37 -8.95
N LEU A 61 3.83 -5.85 -8.33
CA LEU A 61 2.58 -5.52 -9.02
C LEU A 61 2.80 -4.42 -10.06
N THR A 62 3.39 -3.28 -9.64
CA THR A 62 3.69 -2.15 -10.52
C THR A 62 4.68 -2.53 -11.62
N GLY A 63 5.65 -3.41 -11.35
CA GLY A 63 6.58 -3.91 -12.35
C GLY A 63 5.89 -4.66 -13.48
N VAL A 64 4.95 -5.57 -13.15
CA VAL A 64 4.14 -6.28 -14.15
C VAL A 64 3.26 -5.30 -14.95
N THR A 65 2.57 -4.39 -14.26
CA THR A 65 1.72 -3.37 -14.91
C THR A 65 2.53 -2.42 -15.80
N GLY A 66 3.73 -2.04 -15.38
CA GLY A 66 4.65 -1.18 -16.14
C GLY A 66 5.17 -1.88 -17.39
N LEU A 67 5.53 -3.17 -17.29
CA LEU A 67 5.95 -3.96 -18.44
C LEU A 67 4.82 -4.11 -19.47
N LEU A 68 3.58 -4.27 -19.00
CA LEU A 68 2.41 -4.33 -19.86
C LEU A 68 2.17 -3.01 -20.60
N HIS A 69 2.27 -1.87 -19.91
CA HIS A 69 2.16 -0.54 -20.55
C HIS A 69 3.29 -0.29 -21.55
N TRP A 70 4.50 -0.76 -21.25
CA TRP A 70 5.63 -0.69 -22.19
C TRP A 70 5.33 -1.48 -23.46
N ARG A 71 4.79 -2.70 -23.33
CA ARG A 71 4.39 -3.51 -24.49
C ARG A 71 3.25 -2.88 -25.30
N LEU A 72 2.37 -2.12 -24.66
CA LEU A 72 1.28 -1.39 -25.32
C LEU A 72 1.74 -0.10 -26.02
N GLY A 73 3.01 0.31 -25.88
CA GLY A 73 3.57 1.49 -26.53
C GLY A 73 3.13 2.84 -25.92
N ASN A 74 2.38 2.82 -24.81
CA ASN A 74 1.82 4.01 -24.16
C ASN A 74 2.75 4.63 -23.09
N VAL A 75 4.07 4.45 -23.21
CA VAL A 75 5.04 4.93 -22.20
C VAL A 75 5.74 6.19 -22.69
N ASP A 76 5.53 7.30 -22.00
CA ASP A 76 6.30 8.53 -22.19
C ASP A 76 7.61 8.48 -21.37
N PRO A 77 8.78 8.42 -22.01
CA PRO A 77 10.05 8.35 -21.31
C PRO A 77 10.37 9.59 -20.47
N LYS A 78 9.85 10.78 -20.84
CA LYS A 78 10.03 12.00 -20.03
C LYS A 78 9.22 11.92 -18.74
N LEU A 79 7.99 11.41 -18.81
CA LEU A 79 7.16 11.20 -17.63
C LEU A 79 7.81 10.18 -16.69
N VAL A 80 8.28 9.05 -17.24
CA VAL A 80 9.00 8.02 -16.47
C VAL A 80 10.24 8.60 -15.78
N ALA A 81 11.04 9.41 -16.47
CA ALA A 81 12.21 10.05 -15.88
C ALA A 81 11.82 10.99 -14.73
N SER A 82 10.79 11.82 -14.90
CA SER A 82 10.30 12.72 -13.84
C SER A 82 9.78 11.96 -12.62
N LEU A 83 9.07 10.85 -12.84
CA LEU A 83 8.59 9.95 -11.78
C LEU A 83 9.76 9.30 -11.05
N LEU A 84 10.76 8.78 -11.75
CA LEU A 84 11.92 8.14 -11.14
C LEU A 84 12.72 9.11 -10.27
N ILE A 85 12.95 10.34 -10.76
CA ILE A 85 13.68 11.37 -10.01
C ILE A 85 12.93 11.79 -8.75
N GLY A 86 11.60 11.78 -8.74
CA GLY A 86 10.82 12.03 -7.52
C GLY A 86 10.77 10.83 -6.57
N SER A 87 10.46 9.65 -7.11
CA SER A 87 10.10 8.47 -6.31
C SER A 87 11.29 7.69 -5.77
N VAL A 88 12.40 7.58 -6.51
CA VAL A 88 13.60 6.84 -6.07
C VAL A 88 14.27 7.49 -4.85
N PRO A 89 14.65 8.78 -4.89
CA PRO A 89 15.23 9.43 -3.72
C PRO A 89 14.20 9.58 -2.58
N GLY A 90 12.94 9.87 -2.90
CA GLY A 90 11.86 9.94 -1.90
C GLY A 90 11.67 8.63 -1.15
N GLY A 91 11.65 7.50 -1.87
CA GLY A 91 11.53 6.16 -1.30
C GLY A 91 12.75 5.74 -0.47
N LEU A 92 13.95 6.05 -0.94
CA LEU A 92 15.20 5.79 -0.19
C LEU A 92 15.25 6.57 1.13
N VAL A 93 15.00 7.89 1.06
CA VAL A 93 14.99 8.75 2.25
C VAL A 93 13.87 8.33 3.21
N GLY A 94 12.67 8.06 2.70
CA GLY A 94 11.53 7.61 3.50
C GLY A 94 11.76 6.26 4.18
N SER A 95 12.38 5.30 3.48
CA SER A 95 12.75 3.99 4.03
C SER A 95 13.78 4.12 5.16
N LEU A 96 14.83 4.91 4.93
CA LEU A 96 15.86 5.19 5.94
C LEU A 96 15.28 5.86 7.19
N LEU A 97 14.45 6.89 7.02
CA LEU A 97 13.78 7.57 8.14
C LEU A 97 12.87 6.63 8.92
N SER A 98 12.13 5.76 8.22
CA SER A 98 11.20 4.81 8.86
C SER A 98 11.89 3.84 9.82
N THR A 99 13.20 3.58 9.64
CA THR A 99 13.98 2.76 10.57
C THR A 99 14.52 3.50 11.78
N ARG A 100 14.60 4.84 11.72
CA ARG A 100 15.15 5.71 12.78
C ARG A 100 14.06 6.35 13.64
N VAL A 101 12.85 6.51 13.10
CA VAL A 101 11.73 7.18 13.78
C VAL A 101 10.94 6.18 14.65
N PRO A 102 10.57 6.54 15.89
CA PRO A 102 9.73 5.70 16.75
C PRO A 102 8.36 5.41 16.10
N VAL A 103 7.91 4.16 16.20
CA VAL A 103 6.67 3.61 15.58
C VAL A 103 5.43 4.49 15.85
N LEU A 104 5.34 5.10 17.03
CA LEU A 104 4.20 5.94 17.40
C LEU A 104 4.10 7.21 16.53
N TRP A 105 5.24 7.82 16.20
CA TRP A 105 5.31 9.00 15.34
C TRP A 105 5.07 8.62 13.89
N LEU A 106 5.64 7.50 13.43
CA LEU A 106 5.42 7.00 12.08
C LEU A 106 3.93 6.75 11.81
N ARG A 107 3.24 6.09 12.76
CA ARG A 107 1.79 5.86 12.67
C ARG A 107 0.98 7.16 12.65
N ARG A 108 1.34 8.15 13.48
CA ARG A 108 0.67 9.47 13.48
C ARG A 108 0.85 10.20 12.16
N ILE A 109 2.06 10.21 11.61
CA ILE A 109 2.36 10.82 10.32
C ILE A 109 1.57 10.12 9.20
N LEU A 110 1.55 8.78 9.18
CA LEU A 110 0.77 8.02 8.20
C LEU A 110 -0.73 8.35 8.28
N CYS A 111 -1.31 8.36 9.48
CA CYS A 111 -2.72 8.75 9.66
C CYS A 111 -2.99 10.20 9.22
N ALA A 112 -2.10 11.13 9.56
CA ALA A 112 -2.24 12.53 9.17
C ALA A 112 -2.15 12.72 7.65
N VAL A 113 -1.20 12.05 6.99
CA VAL A 113 -1.06 12.06 5.53
C VAL A 113 -2.32 11.50 4.87
N LEU A 114 -2.80 10.32 5.29
CA LEU A 114 -4.00 9.69 4.74
C LEU A 114 -5.25 10.55 4.90
N LEU A 115 -5.43 11.17 6.08
CA LEU A 115 -6.54 12.10 6.33
C LEU A 115 -6.43 13.34 5.44
N ALA A 116 -5.23 13.89 5.28
CA ALA A 116 -4.98 15.04 4.42
C ALA A 116 -5.24 14.73 2.94
N THR A 117 -4.81 13.57 2.43
CA THR A 117 -5.12 13.15 1.04
C THR A 117 -6.61 12.91 0.85
N GLY A 118 -7.27 12.23 1.79
CA GLY A 118 -8.72 12.01 1.73
C GLY A 118 -9.51 13.32 1.72
N ALA A 119 -9.15 14.26 2.60
CA ALA A 119 -9.75 15.59 2.63
C ALA A 119 -9.50 16.39 1.33
N ARG A 120 -8.26 16.32 0.79
CA ARG A 120 -7.91 16.94 -0.49
C ARG A 120 -8.75 16.42 -1.65
N MET A 121 -9.03 15.12 -1.69
CA MET A 121 -9.83 14.51 -2.75
C MET A 121 -11.33 14.82 -2.65
N LEU A 122 -11.86 15.07 -1.45
CA LEU A 122 -13.25 15.51 -1.28
C LEU A 122 -13.47 16.98 -1.64
N TRP A 123 -12.40 17.78 -1.59
CA TRP A 123 -12.43 19.20 -1.91
C TRP A 123 -12.12 19.50 -3.39
N ALA A 124 -11.51 18.54 -4.11
CA ALA A 124 -11.20 18.64 -5.53
C ALA A 124 -12.39 18.24 -6.40
#